data_AF-A0A822DMP8-F1
#
_entry.id   AF-A0A822DMP8-F1
#
_cell.length_a   1.000
_cell.length_b   1.000
_cell.length_c   1.000
_cell.angle_alpha   90.00
_cell.angle_beta   90.00
_cell.angle_gamma   90.00
#
_symmetry.space_group_name_H-M   'P 1'
#
loop_
_entity.id
_entity.type
_entity.pdbx_description
1 polymer ?
#
loop_
_entity_poly.entity_id
_entity_poly.type
_entity_poly.pdbx_seq_one_letter_code
_entity_poly.pdbx_strand_id
1 'polypeptide(L)'
;LFAKTCTGDLCPIQSVIGGIAAQEAVKAVTGKFMPIRQFLYFDAIECLSENVFYLSNEGTSESNTRSNFPSKQSRYYFQEIVFGEDLQDKLGNAKYFL
;
A
#
# COMPACT_ATOMS: atom_id res chain seq x y z
N LEU A 1 -7.95 -9.21 -4.08
CA LEU A 1 -7.15 -8.27 -3.26
C LEU A 1 -6.19 -7.48 -4.12
N PHE A 2 -5.23 -8.12 -4.79
CA PHE A 2 -4.31 -7.46 -5.73
C PHE A 2 -4.99 -6.47 -6.70
N ALA A 3 -6.07 -6.87 -7.37
CA ALA A 3 -6.81 -5.98 -8.29
C ALA A 3 -7.43 -4.73 -7.62
N LYS A 4 -7.70 -4.77 -6.31
CA LYS A 4 -8.22 -3.61 -5.56
C LYS A 4 -7.12 -2.64 -5.16
N THR A 5 -5.87 -3.11 -5.03
CA THR A 5 -4.72 -2.32 -4.57
C THR A 5 -3.70 -2.03 -5.69
N CYS A 6 -3.97 -2.45 -6.93
CA CYS A 6 -2.99 -2.40 -8.02
C CYS A 6 -2.62 -0.99 -8.47
N THR A 7 -3.48 0.00 -8.23
CA THR A 7 -3.23 1.42 -8.50
C THR A 7 -2.61 2.14 -7.31
N GLY A 8 -2.38 1.44 -6.20
CA GLY A 8 -1.81 2.01 -5.00
C GLY A 8 -0.33 2.35 -5.17
N ASP A 9 0.08 3.45 -4.54
CA ASP A 9 1.48 3.87 -4.49
C ASP A 9 1.85 4.22 -3.04
N LEU A 10 2.70 3.40 -2.43
CA LEU A 10 2.95 3.39 -0.98
C LEU A 10 4.45 3.46 -0.70
N CYS A 11 4.90 4.58 -0.11
CA CYS A 11 6.32 4.79 0.23
C CYS A 11 6.95 3.65 1.04
N PRO A 12 6.27 3.01 2.03
CA PRO A 12 6.86 1.89 2.75
C PRO A 12 7.16 0.67 1.86
N ILE A 13 6.26 0.33 0.94
CA ILE A 13 6.46 -0.79 0.00
C ILE A 13 7.60 -0.47 -0.96
N GLN A 14 7.63 0.75 -1.51
CA GLN A 14 8.73 1.23 -2.34
C GLN A 14 10.08 1.17 -1.62
N SER A 15 10.11 1.55 -0.33
CA SER A 15 11.34 1.56 0.47
C SER A 15 11.88 0.15 0.71
N VAL A 16 11.01 -0.82 1.02
CA VAL A 16 11.40 -2.22 1.21
C VAL A 16 11.93 -2.82 -0.10
N ILE A 17 11.15 -2.73 -1.19
CA ILE A 17 11.54 -3.29 -2.48
C ILE A 17 12.78 -2.58 -3.05
N GLY A 18 12.85 -1.25 -2.93
CA GLY A 18 13.99 -0.46 -3.35
C GLY A 18 15.27 -0.83 -2.59
N GLY A 19 15.19 -1.01 -1.28
CA GLY A 19 16.32 -1.47 -0.47
C GLY A 19 16.81 -2.87 -0.87
N ILE A 20 15.88 -3.81 -1.09
CA ILE A 20 16.20 -5.16 -1.56
C ILE A 20 16.86 -5.11 -2.94
N ALA A 21 16.26 -4.39 -3.89
CA ALA A 21 16.77 -4.27 -5.25
C ALA A 21 18.16 -3.61 -5.29
N ALA A 22 18.38 -2.55 -4.51
CA ALA A 22 19.68 -1.91 -4.37
C ALA A 22 20.73 -2.88 -3.81
N GLN A 23 20.37 -3.67 -2.79
CA GLN A 23 21.28 -4.66 -2.24
C GLN A 23 21.58 -5.78 -3.24
N GLU A 24 20.60 -6.27 -4.00
CA GLU A 24 20.84 -7.26 -5.07
C GLU A 24 21.77 -6.70 -6.17
N ALA A 25 21.66 -5.42 -6.50
CA ALA A 25 22.61 -4.78 -7.42
C ALA A 25 24.04 -4.79 -6.86
N VAL A 26 24.22 -4.49 -5.56
CA VAL A 26 25.52 -4.61 -4.88
C VAL A 26 26.04 -6.05 -4.93
N LYS A 27 25.20 -7.04 -4.61
CA LYS A 27 25.59 -8.47 -4.68
C LYS A 27 26.06 -8.86 -6.08
N ALA A 28 25.36 -8.39 -7.11
CA ALA A 28 25.68 -8.68 -8.50
C ALA A 28 27.04 -8.10 -8.93
N VAL A 29 27.39 -6.88 -8.51
CA VAL A 29 28.66 -6.25 -8.90
C VAL A 29 29.85 -6.69 -8.06
N THR A 30 29.65 -7.09 -6.79
CA THR A 30 30.75 -7.47 -5.91
C THR A 30 30.97 -8.98 -5.80
N GLY A 31 29.99 -9.81 -6.21
CA GLY A 31 30.01 -11.26 -5.96
C GLY A 31 30.00 -11.63 -4.46
N LYS A 32 29.49 -10.73 -3.61
CA LYS A 32 29.47 -10.91 -2.14
C LYS A 32 28.04 -11.11 -1.67
N PHE A 33 27.86 -11.97 -0.66
CA PHE A 33 26.58 -12.44 -0.13
C PHE A 33 25.81 -13.34 -1.10
N MET A 34 24.74 -13.96 -0.60
CA MET A 34 23.89 -14.87 -1.37
C MET A 34 22.79 -14.06 -2.10
N PRO A 35 22.74 -14.10 -3.44
CA PRO A 35 21.67 -13.45 -4.21
C PRO A 35 20.32 -14.12 -3.96
N ILE A 36 19.25 -13.34 -4.13
CA ILE A 36 17.91 -13.92 -4.28
C ILE A 36 17.90 -14.75 -5.57
N ARG A 37 17.39 -15.98 -5.47
CA ARG A 37 17.26 -16.86 -6.62
C ARG A 37 15.98 -16.52 -7.41
N GLN A 38 16.11 -15.51 -8.26
CA GLN A 38 15.15 -15.06 -9.27
C GLN A 38 13.92 -14.32 -8.74
N PHE A 39 13.04 -14.99 -7.99
CA PHE A 39 11.76 -14.40 -7.61
C PHE A 39 11.62 -14.21 -6.10
N LEU A 40 11.13 -13.04 -5.74
CA LEU A 40 10.69 -12.70 -4.39
C LEU A 40 9.35 -11.98 -4.54
N TYR A 41 8.34 -12.46 -3.83
CA TYR A 41 7.05 -11.79 -3.68
C TYR A 41 6.94 -11.27 -2.25
N PHE A 42 6.39 -10.06 -2.10
CA PHE A 42 6.17 -9.42 -0.82
C PHE A 42 4.79 -8.79 -0.82
N ASP A 43 4.05 -8.99 0.26
CA ASP A 43 2.80 -8.34 0.55
C ASP A 43 2.75 -7.94 2.04
N ALA A 44 1.87 -7.00 2.34
CA ALA A 44 1.63 -6.50 3.70
C ALA A 44 0.12 -6.31 3.88
N ILE A 45 -0.65 -7.36 3.56
CA ILE A 45 -2.11 -7.33 3.56
C ILE A 45 -2.68 -7.09 4.96
N GLU A 46 -1.91 -7.41 6.00
CA GLU A 46 -2.21 -7.18 7.41
C GLU A 46 -2.33 -5.69 7.75
N CYS A 47 -1.78 -4.80 6.92
CA CYS A 47 -1.92 -3.36 7.10
C CYS A 47 -3.31 -2.84 6.68
N LEU A 48 -4.08 -3.60 5.91
CA LEU A 48 -5.41 -3.19 5.47
C LEU A 48 -6.41 -3.30 6.62
N SER A 49 -7.35 -2.35 6.71
CA SER A 49 -8.39 -2.45 7.73
C SER A 49 -9.32 -3.64 7.44
N GLU A 50 -9.79 -4.31 8.49
CA GLU A 50 -10.75 -5.43 8.37
C GLU A 50 -11.99 -5.02 7.57
N ASN A 51 -12.39 -3.75 7.66
CA ASN A 51 -13.56 -3.16 7.00
C ASN A 51 -13.41 -2.89 5.49
N VAL A 52 -12.20 -3.00 4.91
CA VAL A 52 -12.02 -2.82 3.45
C VAL A 52 -12.77 -3.90 2.65
N PHE A 53 -13.10 -5.04 3.28
CA PHE A 53 -13.78 -6.16 2.62
C PHE A 53 -15.27 -6.28 2.92
N TYR A 54 -15.79 -5.72 4.03
CA TYR A 54 -17.19 -5.91 4.45
C TYR A 54 -18.20 -5.04 3.70
N LEU A 55 -17.75 -4.04 2.94
CA LEU A 55 -18.65 -3.17 2.15
C LEU A 55 -19.26 -3.83 0.90
N SER A 56 -19.01 -5.12 0.64
CA SER A 56 -19.67 -5.83 -0.47
C SER A 56 -20.84 -6.73 -0.04
N ASN A 57 -21.04 -7.04 1.25
CA ASN A 57 -21.92 -8.16 1.64
C ASN A 57 -23.07 -7.86 2.61
N GLU A 58 -23.28 -6.64 3.11
CA GLU A 58 -24.47 -6.34 3.93
C GLU A 58 -25.32 -5.18 3.40
N GLY A 59 -26.34 -5.54 2.62
CA GLY A 59 -27.72 -5.12 2.85
C GLY A 59 -28.06 -3.63 2.97
N THR A 60 -27.30 -2.70 2.38
CA THR A 60 -27.66 -1.28 2.39
C THR A 60 -27.77 -0.72 0.98
N SER A 61 -29.03 -0.56 0.56
CA SER A 61 -29.58 0.33 -0.47
C SER A 61 -28.63 0.93 -1.50
N GLU A 62 -28.92 0.63 -2.76
CA GLU A 62 -28.35 1.01 -4.07
C GLU A 62 -28.17 2.54 -4.34
N SER A 63 -27.74 3.35 -3.37
CA SER A 63 -27.52 4.80 -3.53
C SER A 63 -26.19 5.33 -3.01
N ASN A 64 -25.36 4.49 -2.38
CA ASN A 64 -24.04 4.88 -1.87
C ASN A 64 -22.89 4.02 -2.42
N THR A 65 -23.01 3.52 -3.65
CA THR A 65 -21.84 3.19 -4.47
C THR A 65 -21.18 4.49 -4.92
N ARG A 66 -20.83 5.37 -3.97
CA ARG A 66 -19.80 6.36 -4.23
C ARG A 66 -18.59 5.53 -4.56
N SER A 67 -18.08 5.71 -5.77
CA SER A 67 -16.67 5.54 -6.05
C SER A 67 -15.89 5.96 -4.80
N ASN A 68 -15.38 5.02 -3.99
CA ASN A 68 -14.48 5.28 -2.85
C ASN A 68 -13.11 5.75 -3.38
N PHE A 69 -13.12 6.42 -4.52
CA PHE A 69 -12.01 7.16 -5.07
C PHE A 69 -12.01 8.51 -4.36
N PRO A 70 -10.83 8.98 -3.94
CA PRO A 70 -10.73 10.24 -3.24
C PRO A 70 -11.40 11.35 -4.04
N SER A 71 -12.14 12.20 -3.35
CA SER A 71 -12.95 13.26 -3.99
C SER A 71 -12.08 14.31 -4.68
N LYS A 72 -10.80 14.37 -4.32
CA LYS A 72 -9.81 15.35 -4.81
C LYS A 72 -8.48 14.66 -5.09
N GLN A 73 -7.81 15.06 -6.16
CA GLN A 73 -6.46 14.58 -6.46
C GLN A 73 -5.43 15.23 -5.52
N SER A 74 -5.22 14.59 -4.37
CA SER A 74 -4.20 14.91 -3.36
C SER A 74 -2.83 14.36 -3.75
N ARG A 75 -1.76 14.83 -3.10
CA ARG A 75 -0.44 14.17 -3.21
C ARG A 75 -0.46 12.73 -2.66
N TYR A 76 -1.39 12.44 -1.75
CA TYR A 76 -1.57 11.14 -1.12
C TYR A 76 -2.67 10.31 -1.79
N TYR A 77 -3.18 10.75 -2.94
CA TYR A 77 -4.30 10.13 -3.66
C TYR A 77 -4.17 8.61 -3.81
N PHE A 78 -2.99 8.10 -4.19
CA PHE A 78 -2.77 6.67 -4.35
C PHE A 78 -2.66 5.90 -3.04
N GLN A 79 -2.28 6.56 -1.94
CA GLN A 79 -2.33 5.98 -0.59
C GLN A 79 -3.77 5.97 -0.06
N GLU A 80 -4.52 7.04 -0.31
CA GLU A 80 -5.94 7.18 0.03
C GLU A 80 -6.79 6.14 -0.73
N ILE A 81 -6.48 5.78 -1.97
CA ILE A 81 -7.17 4.68 -2.69
C ILE A 81 -7.06 3.34 -1.94
N VAL A 82 -5.92 3.08 -1.31
CA VAL A 82 -5.66 1.80 -0.62
C VAL A 82 -6.25 1.78 0.79
N PHE A 83 -6.09 2.88 1.53
CA PHE A 83 -6.43 2.93 2.96
C PHE A 83 -7.65 3.81 3.32
N GLY A 84 -8.13 4.62 2.39
CA GLY A 84 -9.16 5.64 2.60
C GLY A 84 -8.63 6.99 3.05
N GLU A 85 -9.40 8.05 2.81
CA GLU A 85 -9.10 9.43 3.24
C GLU A 85 -9.00 9.52 4.78
N ASP A 86 -9.88 8.82 5.51
CA ASP A 86 -9.89 8.82 6.98
C ASP A 86 -8.56 8.40 7.62
N LEU A 87 -7.89 7.41 7.04
CA LEU A 87 -6.59 6.95 7.55
C LEU A 87 -5.50 7.99 7.25
N GLN A 88 -5.56 8.62 6.08
CA GLN A 88 -4.63 9.68 5.70
C GLN A 88 -4.74 10.90 6.62
N ASP A 89 -5.96 11.31 6.97
CA ASP A 89 -6.21 12.39 7.92
C ASP A 89 -5.74 12.04 9.34
N LYS A 90 -5.94 10.79 9.77
CA LYS A 90 -5.41 10.31 11.06
C LYS A 90 -3.88 10.37 11.08
N LEU A 91 -3.20 9.95 10.01
CA LEU A 91 -1.75 10.04 9.89
C LEU A 91 -1.27 11.50 9.94
N GLY A 92 -1.95 12.42 9.25
CA GLY A 92 -1.62 13.84 9.25
C GLY A 92 -1.73 14.51 10.62
N ASN A 93 -2.64 14.04 11.47
CA ASN A 93 -2.86 14.56 12.83
C ASN A 93 -2.08 13.79 13.92
N ALA A 94 -1.39 12.72 13.55
CA ALA A 94 -0.69 11.88 14.52
C ALA A 94 0.53 12.61 15.10
N LYS A 95 0.74 12.46 16.42
CA LYS A 95 1.86 13.04 17.16
C LYS A 95 2.82 11.93 17.55
N TYR A 96 3.92 11.83 16.82
CA TYR A 96 4.99 10.87 17.09
C TYR A 96 6.24 11.60 17.60
N PHE A 97 7.01 10.92 18.43
CA PHE A 97 8.36 11.32 18.84
C PHE A 97 9.35 10.35 18.18
N LEU A 98 10.36 10.89 17.51
CA LEU A 98 11.43 10.12 16.87
C LEU A 98 12.66 10.09 17.76
#